data_AF-A0A945DLT9-F1
#
_entry.id   AF-A0A945DLT9-F1
#
_cell.length_a   1.000
_cell.length_b   1.000
_cell.length_c   1.000
_cell.angle_alpha   90.00
_cell.angle_beta   90.00
_cell.angle_gamma   90.00
#
_symmetry.space_group_name_H-M   'P 1'
#
loop_
_entity.id
_entity.type
_entity.pdbx_description
1 polymer ?
#
loop_
_entity_poly.entity_id
_entity_poly.type
_entity_poly.pdbx_seq_one_letter_code
_entity_poly.pdbx_strand_id
1 'polypeptide(L)'
;MPDKLHASEFIGAWQRESISIEGREPYEDSNVLWLHAGDYFADIRWPKSGNGTGPTSAFAGKSFWESPNMRFMHEIDLTKEFDQDTGHLSLLNSQLIEKGKITIGDKVIRFQEVWSRSTTSTVEHCQVASRSDDLGMGYIVRVSDHVIAMEETDEQFSTATWTRDDNKDWILQIGVGDLQGLNVLLDSFVGGSLAAPWVGYTLG
;
A
#
# COMPACT_ATOMS: atom_id res chain seq x y z
N MET A 1 23.42 1.72 20.86
CA MET A 1 21.97 1.97 21.05
C MET A 1 21.31 1.42 19.80
N PRO A 2 20.19 0.68 19.85
CA PRO A 2 19.50 0.34 18.61
C PRO A 2 19.10 1.66 17.95
N ASP A 3 19.53 1.86 16.71
CA ASP A 3 19.31 3.09 15.97
C ASP A 3 17.81 3.40 15.93
N LYS A 4 17.45 4.63 16.27
CA LYS A 4 16.05 5.05 16.31
C LYS A 4 15.53 5.03 14.88
N LEU A 5 14.54 4.18 14.60
CA LEU A 5 13.91 4.10 13.29
C LEU A 5 13.27 5.46 12.93
N HIS A 6 13.71 6.03 11.81
CA HIS A 6 13.23 7.32 11.30
C HIS A 6 12.13 7.12 10.26
N ALA A 7 11.19 8.07 10.14
CA ALA A 7 10.09 7.97 9.18
C ALA A 7 10.58 7.80 7.72
N SER A 8 11.70 8.44 7.37
CA SER A 8 12.34 8.31 6.06
C SER A 8 12.74 6.88 5.71
N GLU A 9 12.99 6.03 6.72
CA GLU A 9 13.32 4.62 6.50
C GLU A 9 12.15 3.85 5.91
N PHE A 10 10.90 4.32 6.02
CA PHE A 10 9.76 3.63 5.43
C PHE A 10 9.61 3.92 3.94
N ILE A 11 10.18 5.01 3.42
CA ILE A 11 9.99 5.41 2.02
C ILE A 11 10.53 4.33 1.07
N GLY A 12 9.65 3.77 0.25
CA GLY A 12 10.02 2.67 -0.62
C GLY A 12 8.83 1.82 -1.05
N ALA A 13 9.15 0.85 -1.92
CA ALA A 13 8.28 -0.26 -2.23
C ALA A 13 8.70 -1.47 -1.40
N TRP A 14 7.72 -2.10 -0.76
CA TRP A 14 7.91 -3.22 0.16
C TRP A 14 7.07 -4.40 -0.28
N GLN A 15 7.67 -5.59 -0.20
CA GLN A 15 6.98 -6.84 -0.43
C GLN A 15 6.94 -7.63 0.87
N ARG A 16 5.76 -8.16 1.19
CA ARG A 16 5.63 -9.03 2.36
C ARG A 16 6.23 -10.39 2.03
N GLU A 17 7.22 -10.80 2.81
CA GLU A 17 7.85 -12.11 2.67
C GLU A 17 7.07 -13.18 3.39
N SER A 18 6.55 -12.85 4.58
CA SER A 18 5.80 -13.78 5.40
C SER A 18 4.90 -13.07 6.40
N ILE A 19 3.86 -13.78 6.81
CA ILE A 19 3.01 -13.49 7.95
C ILE A 19 2.97 -14.69 8.90
N SER A 20 3.04 -14.42 10.19
CA SER A 20 2.80 -15.37 11.27
C SER A 20 1.58 -14.92 12.06
N ILE A 21 0.62 -15.82 12.25
CA ILE A 21 -0.60 -15.57 13.03
C ILE A 21 -0.55 -16.40 14.31
N GLU A 22 -0.81 -15.77 15.46
CA GLU A 22 -0.79 -16.42 16.78
C GLU A 22 0.51 -17.20 17.07
N GLY A 23 1.64 -16.70 16.56
CA GLY A 23 2.96 -17.31 16.75
C GLY A 23 3.17 -18.64 16.01
N ARG A 24 2.31 -18.97 15.04
CA ARG A 24 2.48 -20.13 14.17
C ARG A 24 3.63 -19.93 13.17
N GLU A 25 4.04 -21.02 12.52
CA GLU A 25 5.05 -20.97 11.45
C GLU A 25 4.70 -19.89 10.41
N PRO A 26 5.66 -19.01 10.05
CA PRO A 26 5.44 -18.00 9.01
C PRO A 26 5.09 -18.63 7.67
N TYR A 27 4.17 -18.01 6.94
CA TYR A 27 3.78 -18.40 5.59
C TYR A 27 3.49 -17.17 4.74
N GLU A 28 3.38 -17.34 3.42
CA GLU A 28 2.88 -16.28 2.53
C GLU A 28 2.15 -16.89 1.34
N ASP A 29 0.84 -16.69 1.29
CA ASP A 29 -0.06 -17.19 0.25
C ASP A 29 -0.46 -16.10 -0.76
N SER A 30 -0.07 -14.86 -0.50
CA SER A 30 -0.42 -13.68 -1.29
C SER A 30 0.85 -13.02 -1.84
N ASN A 31 0.74 -12.43 -3.02
CA ASN A 31 1.62 -11.36 -3.41
C ASN A 31 1.12 -10.10 -2.70
N VAL A 32 2.02 -9.38 -2.03
CA VAL A 32 1.68 -8.16 -1.31
C VAL A 32 2.68 -7.09 -1.69
N LEU A 33 2.17 -5.94 -2.11
CA LEU A 33 2.96 -4.75 -2.39
C LEU A 33 2.43 -3.61 -1.52
N TRP A 34 3.33 -3.04 -0.73
CA TRP A 34 3.09 -1.84 0.04
C TRP A 34 4.01 -0.72 -0.45
N LEU A 35 3.42 0.38 -0.91
CA LEU A 35 4.11 1.60 -1.29
C LEU A 35 3.97 2.62 -0.16
N HIS A 36 5.09 3.17 0.29
CA HIS A 36 5.11 4.20 1.32
C HIS A 36 5.83 5.45 0.82
N ALA A 37 5.13 6.58 0.86
CA ALA A 37 5.50 7.85 0.25
C ALA A 37 5.24 9.00 1.23
N GLY A 38 6.24 9.31 2.08
CA GLY A 38 6.07 10.29 3.16
C GLY A 38 4.96 9.85 4.13
N ASP A 39 3.97 10.71 4.36
CA ASP A 39 2.82 10.39 5.22
C ASP A 39 1.74 9.54 4.53
N TYR A 40 1.94 9.12 3.27
CA TYR A 40 0.94 8.41 2.48
C TYR A 40 1.36 6.99 2.14
N PHE A 41 0.39 6.12 1.95
CA PHE A 41 0.67 4.74 1.56
C PHE A 41 -0.45 4.12 0.73
N ALA A 42 -0.11 3.03 0.05
CA ALA A 42 -1.06 2.13 -0.60
C ALA A 42 -0.58 0.68 -0.45
N ASP A 43 -1.48 -0.24 -0.15
CA ASP A 43 -1.25 -1.68 -0.03
C ASP A 43 -2.21 -2.42 -0.98
N ILE A 44 -1.69 -3.39 -1.73
CA ILE A 44 -2.48 -4.32 -2.53
C ILE A 44 -1.99 -5.74 -2.32
N ARG A 45 -2.93 -6.66 -2.10
CA ARG A 45 -2.72 -8.08 -1.83
C ARG A 45 -3.53 -8.88 -2.83
N TRP A 46 -2.91 -9.85 -3.47
CA TRP A 46 -3.59 -10.76 -4.39
C TRP A 46 -3.03 -12.16 -4.28
N PRO A 47 -3.84 -13.22 -4.49
CA PRO A 47 -3.37 -14.59 -4.32
C PRO A 47 -2.19 -14.93 -5.23
N LYS A 48 -1.21 -15.68 -4.70
CA LYS A 48 -0.12 -16.25 -5.51
C LYS A 48 -0.67 -17.25 -6.52
N SER A 49 -0.22 -17.17 -7.77
CA SER A 49 -0.61 -18.11 -8.83
C SER A 49 -0.45 -19.57 -8.38
N GLY A 50 -1.53 -20.35 -8.52
CA GLY A 50 -1.53 -21.80 -8.29
C GLY A 50 -1.67 -22.27 -6.84
N ASN A 51 -1.42 -21.41 -5.84
CA ASN A 51 -1.42 -21.80 -4.40
C ASN A 51 -2.10 -20.80 -3.46
N GLY A 52 -2.39 -19.57 -3.88
CA GLY A 52 -3.06 -18.56 -3.06
C GLY A 52 -4.57 -18.76 -3.05
N THR A 53 -5.16 -18.83 -1.85
CA THR A 53 -6.62 -18.94 -1.67
C THR A 53 -7.24 -17.67 -1.09
N GLY A 54 -6.43 -16.68 -0.70
CA GLY A 54 -6.89 -15.41 -0.15
C GLY A 54 -7.59 -14.53 -1.20
N PRO A 55 -8.60 -13.73 -0.80
CA PRO A 55 -9.20 -12.73 -1.67
C PRO A 55 -8.20 -11.61 -1.99
N THR A 56 -8.42 -10.92 -3.10
CA THR A 56 -7.74 -9.65 -3.34
C THR A 56 -8.22 -8.62 -2.30
N SER A 57 -7.29 -7.91 -1.67
CA SER A 57 -7.58 -6.77 -0.79
C SER A 57 -6.70 -5.59 -1.21
N ALA A 58 -7.19 -4.37 -1.03
CA ALA A 58 -6.44 -3.17 -1.36
C ALA A 58 -6.94 -2.01 -0.51
N PHE A 59 -6.02 -1.22 0.03
CA PHE A 59 -6.35 -0.04 0.81
C PHE A 59 -5.25 1.01 0.72
N ALA A 60 -5.62 2.27 0.88
CA ALA A 60 -4.69 3.40 0.83
C ALA A 60 -5.14 4.52 1.76
N GLY A 61 -4.21 5.40 2.12
CA GLY A 61 -4.50 6.54 2.96
C GLY A 61 -3.25 7.15 3.57
N LYS A 62 -3.37 7.57 4.83
CA LYS A 62 -2.31 8.26 5.56
C LYS A 62 -1.76 7.42 6.70
N SER A 63 -0.48 7.61 6.98
CA SER A 63 0.24 6.96 8.07
C SER A 63 0.88 7.99 8.98
N PHE A 64 1.00 7.66 10.25
CA PHE A 64 1.54 8.55 11.28
C PHE A 64 2.58 7.78 12.11
N TRP A 65 3.84 8.17 11.97
CA TRP A 65 4.95 7.53 12.68
C TRP A 65 5.18 8.14 14.07
N GLU A 66 4.91 7.35 15.09
CA GLU A 66 5.22 7.64 16.50
C GLU A 66 6.00 6.48 17.08
N SER A 67 7.32 6.48 16.84
CA SER A 67 8.22 5.37 17.18
C SER A 67 7.93 4.76 18.57
N PRO A 68 7.78 3.42 18.65
CA PRO A 68 7.98 2.41 17.60
C PRO A 68 6.71 2.06 16.81
N ASN A 69 5.66 2.87 16.87
CA ASN A 69 4.37 2.55 16.29
C ASN A 69 4.07 3.39 15.04
N MET A 70 3.51 2.73 14.02
CA MET A 70 2.89 3.39 12.88
C MET A 70 1.38 3.23 13.03
N ARG A 71 0.64 4.34 12.98
CA ARG A 71 -0.81 4.30 12.88
C ARG A 71 -1.21 4.52 11.43
N PHE A 72 -2.03 3.64 10.87
CA PHE A 72 -2.57 3.81 9.53
C PHE A 72 -4.04 4.26 9.61
N MET A 73 -4.41 5.14 8.69
CA MET A 73 -5.77 5.63 8.51
C MET A 73 -6.17 5.33 7.08
N HIS A 74 -6.99 4.29 6.91
CA HIS A 74 -7.49 3.87 5.61
C HIS A 74 -8.53 4.91 5.15
N GLU A 75 -8.23 5.62 4.07
CA GLU A 75 -9.15 6.57 3.44
C GLU A 75 -9.94 5.91 2.30
N ILE A 76 -9.41 4.83 1.72
CA ILE A 76 -10.07 3.95 0.75
C ILE A 76 -9.72 2.49 1.09
N ASP A 77 -10.71 1.61 1.06
CA ASP A 77 -10.53 0.19 1.41
C ASP A 77 -11.50 -0.72 0.63
N LEU A 78 -10.97 -1.73 -0.06
CA LEU A 78 -11.74 -2.70 -0.85
C LEU A 78 -12.65 -3.56 0.04
N THR A 79 -12.23 -3.94 1.24
CA THR A 79 -13.02 -4.81 2.13
C THR A 79 -14.02 -4.02 2.97
N LYS A 80 -13.97 -2.69 2.93
CA LYS A 80 -14.79 -1.76 3.75
C LYS A 80 -14.56 -1.93 5.25
N GLU A 81 -13.45 -2.56 5.62
CA GLU A 81 -12.96 -2.62 6.99
C GLU A 81 -12.22 -1.30 7.26
N PHE A 82 -12.99 -0.20 7.38
CA PHE A 82 -12.45 1.13 7.71
C PHE A 82 -11.96 1.17 9.16
N ASP A 83 -10.84 0.50 9.40
CA ASP A 83 -10.20 0.44 10.69
C ASP A 83 -8.99 1.38 10.70
N GLN A 84 -8.80 2.05 11.84
CA GLN A 84 -7.46 2.51 12.20
C GLN A 84 -6.76 1.31 12.82
N ASP A 85 -5.68 0.87 12.20
CA ASP A 85 -4.78 -0.08 12.82
C ASP A 85 -3.47 0.60 13.24
N THR A 86 -2.76 -0.09 14.13
CA THR A 86 -1.49 0.39 14.65
C THR A 86 -0.51 -0.77 14.69
N GLY A 87 0.51 -0.68 13.86
CA GLY A 87 1.60 -1.63 13.78
C GLY A 87 2.80 -1.18 14.61
N HIS A 88 3.37 -2.08 15.39
CA HIS A 88 4.69 -1.89 15.99
C HIS A 88 5.76 -2.26 14.98
N LEU A 89 6.55 -1.28 14.54
CA LEU A 89 7.54 -1.43 13.47
C LEU A 89 8.96 -1.44 14.03
N SER A 90 9.78 -2.34 13.50
CA SER A 90 11.21 -2.42 13.79
C SER A 90 11.99 -2.90 12.56
N LEU A 91 13.24 -2.48 12.41
CA LEU A 91 14.15 -3.03 11.41
C LEU A 91 15.03 -4.12 12.02
N LEU A 92 15.14 -5.25 11.33
CA LEU A 92 16.07 -6.33 11.66
C LEU A 92 16.73 -6.80 10.36
N ASN A 93 18.06 -6.66 10.25
CA ASN A 93 18.82 -7.07 9.06
C ASN A 93 18.25 -6.49 7.74
N SER A 94 17.88 -5.21 7.74
CA SER A 94 17.24 -4.50 6.62
C SER A 94 15.83 -4.97 6.24
N GLN A 95 15.25 -5.92 6.98
CA GLN A 95 13.85 -6.30 6.88
C GLN A 95 13.04 -5.46 7.86
N LEU A 96 11.87 -5.01 7.40
CA LEU A 96 10.91 -4.37 8.27
C LEU A 96 10.02 -5.44 8.90
N ILE A 97 9.96 -5.44 10.23
CA ILE A 97 9.12 -6.32 11.02
C ILE A 97 7.98 -5.50 11.56
N GLU A 98 6.76 -5.87 11.20
CA GLU A 98 5.54 -5.32 11.72
C GLU A 98 4.87 -6.31 12.68
N LYS A 99 4.42 -5.82 13.83
CA LYS A 99 3.63 -6.60 14.78
C LYS A 99 2.37 -5.85 15.11
N GLY A 100 1.24 -6.54 14.98
CA GLY A 100 -0.06 -5.96 15.31
C GLY A 100 -0.99 -6.96 15.97
N LYS A 101 -2.20 -6.48 16.22
CA LYS A 101 -3.30 -7.30 16.72
C LYS A 101 -4.59 -6.82 16.08
N ILE A 102 -5.44 -7.76 15.69
CA ILE A 102 -6.80 -7.52 15.20
C ILE A 102 -7.76 -8.10 16.23
N THR A 103 -8.85 -7.38 16.50
CA THR A 103 -9.91 -7.87 17.40
C THR A 103 -11.11 -8.29 16.57
N ILE A 104 -11.44 -9.58 16.57
CA ILE A 104 -12.60 -10.14 15.88
C ILE A 104 -13.58 -10.68 16.93
N GLY A 105 -14.67 -9.95 17.18
CA GLY A 105 -15.55 -10.21 18.32
C GLY A 105 -14.77 -10.11 19.64
N ASP A 106 -14.81 -11.17 20.46
CA ASP A 106 -14.09 -11.22 21.74
C ASP A 106 -12.66 -11.77 21.62
N LYS A 107 -12.19 -12.09 20.40
CA LYS A 107 -10.87 -12.69 20.17
C LYS A 107 -9.87 -11.64 19.70
N VAL A 108 -8.73 -11.59 20.38
CA VAL A 108 -7.56 -10.84 19.95
C VAL A 108 -6.63 -11.78 19.19
N ILE A 109 -6.44 -11.51 17.90
CA ILE A 109 -5.55 -12.25 17.01
C ILE A 109 -4.28 -11.41 16.81
N ARG A 110 -3.12 -11.94 17.17
CA ARG A 110 -1.81 -11.31 16.98
C ARG A 110 -1.21 -11.77 15.67
N PHE A 111 -0.57 -10.83 14.99
CA PHE A 111 0.17 -11.11 13.77
C PHE A 111 1.57 -10.52 13.82
N GLN A 112 2.47 -11.12 13.04
CA GLN A 112 3.76 -10.56 12.71
C GLN A 112 3.96 -10.67 11.21
N GLU A 113 4.27 -9.56 10.54
CA GLU A 113 4.61 -9.52 9.13
C GLU A 113 6.10 -9.18 8.97
N VAL A 114 6.73 -9.81 8.00
CA VAL A 114 8.12 -9.57 7.60
C VAL A 114 8.10 -9.01 6.19
N TRP A 115 8.72 -7.85 6.03
CA TRP A 115 8.72 -7.09 4.80
C TRP A 115 10.14 -6.89 4.29
N SER A 116 10.32 -7.16 3.01
CA SER A 116 11.56 -6.86 2.29
C SER A 116 11.36 -5.68 1.36
N ARG A 117 12.35 -4.80 1.33
CA ARG A 117 12.31 -3.64 0.46
C ARG A 117 12.67 -4.06 -0.96
N SER A 118 11.73 -3.95 -1.88
CA SER A 118 11.96 -4.18 -3.31
C SER A 118 12.61 -2.97 -3.98
N THR A 119 12.37 -1.76 -3.47
CA THR A 119 12.96 -0.54 -3.99
C THR A 119 13.21 0.48 -2.88
N THR A 120 14.47 0.86 -2.68
CA THR A 120 14.82 2.04 -1.89
C THR A 120 14.47 3.29 -2.69
N SER A 121 13.80 4.23 -2.06
CA SER A 121 13.39 5.48 -2.69
C SER A 121 13.58 6.64 -1.73
N THR A 122 13.31 7.82 -2.25
CA THR A 122 13.40 9.10 -1.55
C THR A 122 12.17 9.92 -1.93
N VAL A 123 11.90 10.97 -1.16
CA VAL A 123 10.68 11.77 -1.29
C VAL A 123 10.51 12.35 -2.71
N GLU A 124 11.60 12.75 -3.36
CA GLU A 124 11.60 13.30 -4.72
C GLU A 124 11.22 12.31 -5.82
N HIS A 125 11.30 11.01 -5.53
CA HIS A 125 10.87 9.94 -6.44
C HIS A 125 9.47 9.41 -6.09
N CYS A 126 8.80 10.06 -5.16
CA CYS A 126 7.45 9.73 -4.75
C CYS A 126 6.46 10.76 -5.30
N GLN A 127 5.27 10.30 -5.67
CA GLN A 127 4.16 11.16 -6.06
C GLN A 127 2.88 10.59 -5.46
N VAL A 128 1.98 11.46 -5.00
CA VAL A 128 0.70 11.04 -4.45
C VAL A 128 -0.37 11.99 -4.96
N ALA A 129 -1.52 11.44 -5.33
CA ALA A 129 -2.73 12.23 -5.52
C ALA A 129 -3.95 11.50 -4.96
N SER A 130 -4.95 12.25 -4.53
CA SER A 130 -6.24 11.71 -4.12
C SER A 130 -7.39 12.51 -4.71
N ARG A 131 -8.56 11.91 -4.73
CA ARG A 131 -9.84 12.53 -5.09
C ARG A 131 -10.85 12.16 -4.01
N SER A 132 -11.62 13.14 -3.54
CA SER A 132 -12.82 12.89 -2.75
C SER A 132 -13.88 13.90 -3.18
N ASP A 133 -14.93 13.41 -3.81
CA ASP A 133 -16.04 14.21 -4.33
C ASP A 133 -17.35 13.40 -4.32
N ASP A 134 -18.41 13.96 -4.91
CA ASP A 134 -19.72 13.32 -4.99
C ASP A 134 -19.72 12.04 -5.87
N LEU A 135 -18.65 11.77 -6.63
CA LEU A 135 -18.50 10.56 -7.45
C LEU A 135 -17.78 9.44 -6.70
N GLY A 136 -17.13 9.77 -5.57
CA GLY A 136 -16.53 8.81 -4.66
C GLY A 136 -15.10 9.19 -4.23
N MET A 137 -14.27 8.18 -4.01
CA MET A 137 -12.91 8.31 -3.49
C MET A 137 -11.89 7.77 -4.48
N GLY A 138 -10.71 8.36 -4.53
CA GLY A 138 -9.60 7.86 -5.34
C GLY A 138 -8.27 8.13 -4.67
N TYR A 139 -7.33 7.21 -4.86
CA TYR A 139 -5.95 7.33 -4.40
C TYR A 139 -5.01 6.78 -5.45
N ILE A 140 -3.93 7.50 -5.72
CA ILE A 140 -2.83 6.98 -6.55
C ILE A 140 -1.50 7.35 -5.89
N VAL A 141 -0.70 6.32 -5.62
CA VAL A 141 0.60 6.43 -4.96
C VAL A 141 1.65 5.86 -5.90
N ARG A 142 2.69 6.65 -6.16
CA ARG A 142 3.89 6.23 -6.87
C ARG A 142 5.09 6.30 -5.95
N VAL A 143 5.89 5.25 -6.00
CA VAL A 143 7.24 5.21 -5.41
C VAL A 143 8.20 4.67 -6.46
N SER A 144 9.08 5.52 -6.99
CA SER A 144 10.01 5.21 -8.07
C SER A 144 9.31 4.59 -9.30
N ASP A 145 9.50 3.29 -9.51
CA ASP A 145 9.02 2.51 -10.65
C ASP A 145 7.78 1.66 -10.29
N HIS A 146 7.11 1.95 -9.16
CA HIS A 146 5.90 1.27 -8.75
C HIS A 146 4.75 2.26 -8.58
N VAL A 147 3.55 1.86 -9.02
CA VAL A 147 2.30 2.61 -8.83
C VAL A 147 1.23 1.66 -8.29
N ILE A 148 0.46 2.14 -7.31
CA ILE A 148 -0.83 1.55 -6.93
C ILE A 148 -1.87 2.65 -7.11
N ALA A 149 -2.95 2.34 -7.81
CA ALA A 149 -4.11 3.23 -7.98
C ALA A 149 -5.38 2.52 -7.53
N MET A 150 -6.26 3.28 -6.89
CA MET A 150 -7.56 2.83 -6.39
C MET A 150 -8.60 3.89 -6.70
N GLU A 151 -9.77 3.46 -7.14
CA GLU A 151 -10.95 4.31 -7.29
C GLU A 151 -12.18 3.55 -6.76
N GLU A 152 -12.95 4.24 -5.95
CA GLU A 152 -14.23 3.77 -5.46
C GLU A 152 -15.32 4.74 -5.90
N THR A 153 -16.37 4.19 -6.49
CA THR A 153 -17.63 4.87 -6.79
C THR A 153 -18.78 4.12 -6.12
N ASP A 154 -19.99 4.67 -6.18
CA ASP A 154 -21.20 3.98 -5.70
C ASP A 154 -21.44 2.62 -6.37
N GLU A 155 -20.90 2.41 -7.57
CA GLU A 155 -21.13 1.20 -8.37
C GLU A 155 -20.05 0.13 -8.17
N GLN A 156 -18.81 0.54 -7.93
CA GLN A 156 -17.67 -0.38 -7.94
C GLN A 156 -16.44 0.15 -7.20
N PHE A 157 -15.61 -0.79 -6.77
CA PHE A 157 -14.24 -0.54 -6.37
C PHE A 157 -13.30 -1.09 -7.44
N SER A 158 -12.35 -0.26 -7.87
CA SER A 158 -11.31 -0.61 -8.82
C SER A 158 -9.94 -0.39 -8.21
N THR A 159 -9.01 -1.31 -8.43
CA THR A 159 -7.62 -1.18 -7.99
C THR A 159 -6.69 -1.86 -8.97
N ALA A 160 -5.49 -1.32 -9.14
CA ALA A 160 -4.45 -1.95 -9.92
C ALA A 160 -3.07 -1.50 -9.45
N THR A 161 -2.07 -2.32 -9.78
CA THR A 161 -0.67 -1.96 -9.59
C THR A 161 0.15 -2.23 -10.84
N TRP A 162 1.08 -1.32 -11.10
CA TRP A 162 2.00 -1.39 -12.22
C TRP A 162 3.43 -1.24 -11.73
N THR A 163 4.33 -1.95 -12.39
CA THR A 163 5.77 -1.78 -12.23
C THR A 163 6.36 -1.37 -13.56
N ARG A 164 7.28 -0.42 -13.56
CA ARG A 164 7.97 0.04 -14.76
C ARG A 164 9.08 -0.93 -15.14
N ASP A 165 9.12 -1.35 -16.40
CA ASP A 165 10.15 -2.24 -16.91
C ASP A 165 11.42 -1.47 -17.35
N ASP A 166 12.42 -2.21 -17.85
CA ASP A 166 13.69 -1.64 -18.35
C ASP A 166 13.49 -0.72 -19.57
N ASN A 167 12.41 -0.90 -20.33
CA ASN A 167 12.04 -0.04 -21.47
C ASN A 167 11.31 1.23 -21.04
N LYS A 168 11.06 1.38 -19.72
CA LYS A 168 10.29 2.45 -19.10
C LYS A 168 8.79 2.37 -19.35
N ASP A 169 8.29 1.19 -19.74
CA ASP A 169 6.88 0.93 -19.93
C ASP A 169 6.24 0.47 -18.62
N TRP A 170 5.02 0.93 -18.35
CA TRP A 170 4.27 0.50 -17.16
C TRP A 170 3.58 -0.83 -17.42
N ILE A 171 3.97 -1.86 -16.66
CA ILE A 171 3.45 -3.21 -16.81
C ILE A 171 2.47 -3.50 -15.66
N LEU A 172 1.21 -3.75 -16.02
CA LEU A 172 0.16 -4.17 -15.08
C LEU A 172 0.56 -5.50 -14.43
N GLN A 173 0.62 -5.51 -13.09
CA GLN A 173 0.91 -6.72 -12.31
C GLN A 173 -0.37 -7.44 -11.90
N ILE A 174 -1.35 -6.69 -11.42
CA ILE A 174 -2.70 -7.16 -11.09
C ILE A 174 -3.67 -5.98 -11.16
N GLY A 175 -4.94 -6.27 -11.45
CA GLY A 175 -6.01 -5.29 -11.31
C GLY A 175 -7.38 -5.93 -11.17
N VAL A 176 -8.31 -5.18 -10.55
CA VAL A 176 -9.71 -5.53 -10.31
C VAL A 176 -10.57 -4.31 -10.65
N GLY A 177 -11.76 -4.52 -11.20
CA GLY A 177 -12.70 -3.43 -11.55
C GLY A 177 -12.43 -2.82 -12.92
N ASP A 178 -12.62 -1.50 -13.05
CA ASP A 178 -12.43 -0.75 -14.30
C ASP A 178 -10.95 -0.47 -14.58
N LEU A 179 -10.31 -1.42 -15.25
CA LEU A 179 -8.91 -1.29 -15.67
C LEU A 179 -8.71 -0.23 -16.75
N GLN A 180 -9.73 0.10 -17.53
CA GLN A 180 -9.59 1.12 -18.57
C GLN A 180 -9.48 2.50 -17.93
N GLY A 181 -10.38 2.83 -17.01
CA GLY A 181 -10.33 4.07 -16.23
C GLY A 181 -9.02 4.20 -15.45
N LEU A 182 -8.59 3.13 -14.79
CA LEU A 182 -7.35 3.10 -14.04
C LEU A 182 -6.08 3.31 -14.90
N ASN A 183 -6.05 2.80 -16.14
CA ASN A 183 -4.92 3.09 -17.05
C ASN A 183 -4.92 4.57 -17.52
N VAL A 184 -6.10 5.15 -17.78
CA VAL A 184 -6.21 6.59 -18.10
C VAL A 184 -5.75 7.46 -16.92
N LEU A 185 -6.09 7.05 -15.69
CA LEU A 185 -5.64 7.69 -14.47
C LEU A 185 -4.10 7.62 -14.34
N LEU A 186 -3.52 6.43 -14.54
CA LEU A 186 -2.07 6.24 -14.53
C LEU A 186 -1.36 7.18 -15.51
N ASP A 187 -1.79 7.19 -16.79
CA ASP A 187 -1.19 8.02 -17.84
C ASP A 187 -1.26 9.51 -17.49
N SER A 188 -2.40 9.96 -16.98
CA SER A 188 -2.60 11.35 -16.56
C SER A 188 -1.73 11.72 -15.35
N PHE A 189 -1.58 10.79 -14.40
CA PHE A 189 -0.75 10.99 -13.21
C PHE A 189 0.73 11.07 -13.52
N VAL A 190 1.27 10.08 -14.24
CA VAL A 190 2.70 10.04 -14.56
C VAL A 190 3.07 11.09 -15.62
N GLY A 191 2.12 11.50 -16.45
CA GLY A 191 2.24 12.61 -17.41
C GLY A 191 2.14 14.01 -16.79
N GLY A 192 1.76 14.12 -15.51
CA GLY A 192 1.59 15.42 -14.84
C GLY A 192 0.39 16.22 -15.33
N SER A 193 -0.63 15.54 -15.85
CA SER A 193 -1.85 16.13 -16.42
C SER A 193 -3.12 15.75 -15.68
N LEU A 194 -3.04 15.32 -14.41
CA LEU A 194 -4.22 15.10 -13.59
C LEU A 194 -5.06 16.36 -13.51
N ALA A 195 -6.29 16.25 -13.97
CA ALA A 195 -7.28 17.30 -13.86
C ALA A 195 -7.97 17.26 -12.48
N ALA A 196 -8.52 18.40 -12.08
CA ALA A 196 -9.49 18.44 -10.99
C ALA A 196 -10.60 17.40 -11.24
N PRO A 197 -11.07 16.69 -10.20
CA PRO A 197 -10.90 17.02 -8.78
C PRO A 197 -9.73 16.33 -8.07
N TRP A 198 -8.79 15.72 -8.80
CA TRP A 198 -7.59 15.16 -8.19
C TRP A 198 -6.69 16.24 -7.60
N VAL A 199 -6.19 15.99 -6.39
CA VAL A 199 -5.25 16.87 -5.68
C VAL A 199 -3.93 16.13 -5.50
N GLY A 200 -2.88 16.64 -6.11
CA GLY A 200 -1.51 16.16 -5.91
C GLY A 200 -0.91 16.71 -4.62
N TYR A 201 -0.11 15.90 -3.94
CA TYR A 201 0.56 16.28 -2.69
C TYR A 201 2.05 16.51 -2.89
N THR A 202 2.56 17.57 -2.28
CA THR A 202 4.01 17.74 -2.10
C THR A 202 4.40 16.97 -0.84
N LEU A 203 5.31 16.02 -1.01
CA LEU A 203 5.83 15.22 0.09
C LEU A 203 7.00 15.99 0.72
N GLY A 204 6.97 16.14 2.05
CA GLY A 204 7.92 16.94 2.84
C GLY A 204 9.01 16.13 3.51
#